data_AF-A0AA97DE99-F1
#
_entry.id   AF-A0AA97DE99-F1
#
_cell.length_a   1.000
_cell.length_b   1.000
_cell.length_c   1.000
_cell.angle_alpha   90.00
_cell.angle_beta   90.00
_cell.angle_gamma   90.00
#
_symmetry.space_group_name_H-M   'P 1'
#
loop_
_entity.id
_entity.type
_entity.pdbx_description
1 polymer ?
#
loop_
_entity_poly.entity_id
_entity_poly.type
_entity_poly.pdbx_seq_one_letter_code
_entity_poly.pdbx_strand_id
1 'polypeptide(L)'
;MIELGVFGKNNLSKFESIVHAQWKSLEFITTDFKKELDLGAYTYKMIQGIDFYNFVLSIAKKFKNVTFVQETIISMDADAEIAVLKTTENSYSARYIFNSTALFSPEITEENSLLQHFKGWVIQAKEPVFNPKVGRLMDFSLSQEHGATFMYVLPTSPTEALVEYTLFSPNLLEKEAYTVALKKYIQETLKIEQYTLLHEEFGVIPMSLARFDKNPKRAIVNLGTAGGYTKASSGYTFQFIQKNVADIVENLKSGKNPNQRNSLKDNIYQWYDRTLIDVLLTKKLTGKEVFATIFQKVPAEKILAFLGNESSLVDDFTIMKSLPLLPFLTSGIQQLGARKS
;
A
#
# COMPACT_ATOMS: atom_id res chain seq x y z
N MET A 1 -4.35 -12.44 1.12
CA MET A 1 -3.80 -11.12 1.37
C MET A 1 -4.83 -10.30 2.11
N ILE A 2 -4.45 -9.87 3.30
CA ILE A 2 -5.18 -8.98 4.16
C ILE A 2 -4.95 -7.55 3.66
N GLU A 3 -6.03 -6.79 3.48
CA GLU A 3 -5.94 -5.38 3.13
C GLU A 3 -5.91 -4.55 4.41
N LEU A 4 -4.84 -3.78 4.57
CA LEU A 4 -4.64 -2.88 5.70
C LEU A 4 -4.71 -1.44 5.22
N GLY A 5 -5.41 -0.61 5.97
CA GLY A 5 -5.58 0.79 5.60
C GLY A 5 -5.87 1.69 6.79
N VAL A 6 -5.53 2.96 6.60
CA VAL A 6 -5.83 4.03 7.55
C VAL A 6 -7.06 4.76 7.02
N PHE A 7 -8.15 4.72 7.77
CA PHE A 7 -9.42 5.31 7.34
C PHE A 7 -9.71 6.56 8.16
N GLY A 8 -9.80 7.70 7.45
CA GLY A 8 -10.28 8.96 8.02
C GLY A 8 -11.81 9.01 8.13
N LYS A 9 -12.30 10.06 8.81
CA LYS A 9 -13.72 10.27 9.18
C LYS A 9 -14.72 10.21 7.99
N ASN A 10 -14.27 10.50 6.77
CA ASN A 10 -15.13 10.64 5.59
C ASN A 10 -15.12 9.43 4.63
N ASN A 11 -14.26 8.42 4.83
CA ASN A 11 -14.12 7.27 3.91
C ASN A 11 -15.04 6.07 4.25
N LEU A 12 -15.99 6.26 5.17
CA LEU A 12 -16.50 5.18 6.01
C LEU A 12 -17.68 4.35 5.50
N SER A 13 -18.29 4.57 4.34
CA SER A 13 -19.62 3.95 4.16
C SER A 13 -19.66 2.55 3.54
N LYS A 14 -18.71 2.17 2.67
CA LYS A 14 -18.99 1.05 1.73
C LYS A 14 -18.58 -0.35 2.21
N PHE A 15 -17.54 -0.46 3.04
CA PHE A 15 -16.97 -1.75 3.45
C PHE A 15 -17.00 -1.99 4.97
N GLU A 16 -17.73 -1.15 5.71
CA GLU A 16 -17.77 -1.26 7.18
C GLU A 16 -18.28 -2.62 7.65
N SER A 17 -19.22 -3.22 6.92
CA SER A 17 -19.77 -4.54 7.24
C SER A 17 -18.79 -5.70 7.08
N ILE A 18 -17.63 -5.48 6.47
CA ILE A 18 -16.60 -6.50 6.24
C ILE A 18 -15.26 -6.15 6.90
N VAL A 19 -15.25 -5.17 7.81
CA VAL A 19 -14.09 -4.89 8.64
C VAL A 19 -13.90 -6.05 9.61
N HIS A 20 -12.75 -6.72 9.53
CA HIS A 20 -12.41 -7.86 10.37
C HIS A 20 -11.88 -7.42 11.74
N ALA A 21 -10.99 -6.43 11.75
CA ALA A 21 -10.44 -5.83 12.97
C ALA A 21 -10.10 -4.36 12.76
N GLN A 22 -10.02 -3.61 13.86
CA GLN A 22 -9.67 -2.19 13.82
C GLN A 22 -8.97 -1.72 15.09
N TRP A 23 -8.09 -0.75 14.94
CA TRP A 23 -7.29 -0.18 16.03
C TRP A 23 -7.35 1.34 16.00
N LYS A 24 -7.56 1.92 17.18
CA LYS A 24 -7.49 3.37 17.44
C LYS A 24 -6.14 3.82 17.98
N SER A 25 -5.32 2.86 18.39
CA SER A 25 -3.97 3.07 18.88
C SER A 25 -3.03 2.11 18.18
N LEU A 26 -1.85 2.60 17.82
CA LEU A 26 -0.77 1.80 17.23
C LEU A 26 0.53 1.96 18.02
N GLU A 27 1.46 1.03 17.91
CA GLU A 27 2.81 1.16 18.48
C GLU A 27 3.87 1.24 17.37
N PHE A 28 4.86 2.11 17.60
CA PHE A 28 6.10 2.17 16.86
C PHE A 28 7.27 1.84 17.78
N ILE A 29 8.17 0.97 17.32
CA ILE A 29 9.29 0.44 18.10
C ILE A 29 10.59 0.52 17.30
N THR A 30 11.67 0.92 17.94
CA THR A 30 13.06 0.70 17.54
C THR A 30 13.79 0.02 18.71
N THR A 31 15.09 -0.23 18.54
CA THR A 31 15.93 -0.83 19.59
C THR A 31 15.96 -0.02 20.89
N ASP A 32 15.83 1.30 20.78
CA ASP A 32 16.06 2.30 21.84
C ASP A 32 14.83 3.17 22.12
N PHE A 33 13.75 3.02 21.35
CA PHE A 33 12.57 3.86 21.45
C PHE A 33 11.29 3.05 21.24
N LYS A 34 10.30 3.29 22.10
CA LYS A 34 8.93 2.77 21.94
C LYS A 34 7.94 3.90 22.16
N LYS A 35 6.94 4.01 21.28
CA LYS A 35 5.88 5.00 21.40
C LYS A 35 4.55 4.41 20.96
N GLU A 36 3.55 4.59 21.82
CA GLU A 36 2.15 4.40 21.46
C GLU A 36 1.65 5.67 20.73
N LEU A 37 0.89 5.44 19.67
CA LEU A 37 0.45 6.42 18.69
C LEU A 37 -1.07 6.50 18.74
N ASP A 38 -1.59 7.61 19.27
CA ASP A 38 -3.01 7.95 19.16
C ASP A 38 -3.32 8.37 17.72
N LEU A 39 -4.26 7.66 17.08
CA LEU A 39 -4.64 7.93 15.70
C LEU A 39 -5.66 9.08 15.56
N GLY A 40 -6.16 9.63 16.68
CA GLY A 40 -7.10 10.74 16.69
C GLY A 40 -8.37 10.43 15.89
N ALA A 41 -8.62 11.22 14.84
CA ALA A 41 -9.77 11.02 13.97
C ALA A 41 -9.68 9.78 13.06
N TYR A 42 -8.50 9.17 12.93
CA TYR A 42 -8.27 8.01 12.06
C TYR A 42 -8.51 6.69 12.77
N THR A 43 -8.59 5.62 11.99
CA THR A 43 -8.66 4.24 12.49
C THR A 43 -7.93 3.34 11.52
N TYR A 44 -7.04 2.50 12.05
CA TYR A 44 -6.42 1.46 11.25
C TYR A 44 -7.37 0.28 11.16
N LYS A 45 -7.67 -0.20 9.95
CA LYS A 45 -8.62 -1.29 9.75
C LYS A 45 -8.01 -2.39 8.90
N MET A 46 -8.47 -3.60 9.20
CA MET A 46 -8.14 -4.83 8.52
C MET A 46 -9.38 -5.36 7.83
N ILE A 47 -9.29 -5.64 6.53
CA ILE A 47 -10.30 -6.35 5.77
C ILE A 47 -9.64 -7.61 5.21
N GLN A 48 -10.27 -8.77 5.38
CA GLN A 48 -9.77 -9.97 4.73
C GLN A 48 -10.06 -9.90 3.23
N GLY A 49 -9.07 -10.20 2.39
CA GLY A 49 -9.25 -10.15 0.94
C GLY A 49 -10.43 -10.99 0.45
N ILE A 50 -10.65 -12.18 1.04
CA ILE A 50 -11.77 -13.06 0.67
C ILE A 50 -13.13 -12.43 0.97
N ASP A 51 -13.27 -11.73 2.10
CA ASP A 51 -14.50 -11.04 2.47
C ASP A 51 -14.77 -9.86 1.53
N PHE A 52 -13.72 -9.14 1.12
CA PHE A 52 -13.83 -8.10 0.10
C PHE A 52 -14.32 -8.65 -1.25
N TYR A 53 -13.69 -9.72 -1.75
CA TYR A 53 -14.11 -10.34 -3.02
C TYR A 53 -15.54 -10.85 -2.94
N ASN A 54 -15.90 -11.57 -1.87
CA ASN A 54 -17.25 -12.09 -1.68
C ASN A 54 -18.28 -10.95 -1.61
N PHE A 55 -17.99 -9.88 -0.88
CA PHE A 55 -18.85 -8.72 -0.77
C PHE A 55 -19.10 -8.08 -2.15
N VAL A 56 -18.04 -7.73 -2.89
CA VAL A 56 -18.16 -7.04 -4.18
C VAL A 56 -18.81 -7.94 -5.23
N LEU A 57 -18.40 -9.21 -5.34
CA LEU A 57 -18.94 -10.14 -6.32
C LEU A 57 -20.41 -10.49 -6.04
N SER A 58 -20.80 -10.61 -4.76
CA SER A 58 -22.21 -10.87 -4.41
C SER A 58 -23.14 -9.72 -4.82
N ILE A 59 -22.65 -8.48 -4.82
CA ILE A 59 -23.38 -7.30 -5.29
C ILE A 59 -23.39 -7.29 -6.82
N ALA A 60 -22.24 -7.43 -7.46
CA ALA A 60 -22.11 -7.36 -8.92
C ALA A 60 -22.95 -8.43 -9.65
N LYS A 61 -23.03 -9.65 -9.10
CA LYS A 61 -23.84 -10.75 -9.65
C LYS A 61 -25.35 -10.48 -9.68
N LYS A 62 -25.85 -9.47 -8.94
CA LYS A 62 -27.27 -9.09 -8.96
C LYS A 62 -27.65 -8.28 -10.21
N PHE A 63 -26.67 -7.77 -10.95
CA PHE A 63 -26.90 -6.94 -12.13
C PHE A 63 -26.91 -7.79 -13.40
N LYS A 64 -28.04 -7.81 -14.11
CA LYS A 64 -28.21 -8.57 -15.37
C LYS A 64 -27.30 -8.08 -16.49
N ASN A 65 -26.79 -6.85 -16.39
CA ASN A 65 -25.90 -6.22 -17.36
C ASN A 65 -24.40 -6.39 -17.00
N VAL A 66 -24.08 -7.29 -16.08
CA VAL A 66 -22.70 -7.67 -15.73
C VAL A 66 -22.49 -9.13 -16.08
N THR A 67 -21.47 -9.40 -16.91
CA THR A 67 -21.08 -10.76 -17.29
C THR A 67 -19.67 -11.04 -16.78
N PHE A 68 -19.48 -12.19 -16.13
CA PHE A 68 -18.18 -12.67 -15.69
C PHE A 68 -17.66 -13.71 -16.67
N VAL A 69 -16.44 -13.52 -17.14
CA VAL A 69 -15.74 -14.42 -18.08
C VAL A 69 -14.36 -14.71 -17.52
N GLN A 70 -13.96 -15.99 -17.54
CA GLN A 70 -12.64 -16.43 -17.11
C GLN A 70 -11.84 -16.90 -18.31
N GLU A 71 -10.96 -16.03 -18.80
CA GLU A 71 -10.10 -16.28 -19.97
C GLU A 71 -8.73 -15.63 -19.77
N THR A 72 -7.71 -16.14 -20.45
CA THR A 72 -6.36 -15.56 -20.42
C THR A 72 -6.27 -14.39 -21.39
N ILE A 73 -5.91 -13.21 -20.88
CA ILE A 73 -5.71 -12.01 -21.71
C ILE A 73 -4.37 -12.11 -22.44
N ILE A 74 -4.40 -11.88 -23.76
CA ILE A 74 -3.20 -11.84 -24.61
C ILE A 74 -2.76 -10.39 -24.83
N SER A 75 -3.69 -9.52 -25.21
CA SER A 75 -3.37 -8.12 -25.52
C SER A 75 -4.59 -7.22 -25.40
N MET A 76 -4.31 -5.93 -25.23
CA MET A 76 -5.29 -4.86 -25.30
C MET A 76 -4.80 -3.81 -26.29
N ASP A 77 -5.69 -3.34 -27.14
CA ASP A 77 -5.45 -2.23 -28.05
C ASP A 77 -6.64 -1.26 -28.04
N ALA A 78 -6.43 -0.07 -28.57
CA ALA A 78 -7.50 0.87 -28.82
C ALA A 78 -7.16 1.74 -30.03
N ASP A 79 -8.14 1.94 -30.90
CA ASP A 79 -8.13 3.03 -31.86
C ASP A 79 -8.66 4.32 -31.19
N ALA A 80 -8.98 5.35 -31.97
CA ALA A 80 -9.41 6.64 -31.44
C ALA A 80 -10.70 6.57 -30.59
N GLU A 81 -11.55 5.54 -30.76
CA GLU A 81 -12.88 5.49 -30.13
C GLU A 81 -13.27 4.12 -29.52
N ILE A 82 -12.68 3.01 -29.97
CA ILE A 82 -13.01 1.66 -29.52
C ILE A 82 -11.77 0.94 -29.00
N ALA A 83 -11.91 0.33 -27.83
CA ALA A 83 -10.92 -0.55 -27.24
C ALA A 83 -11.22 -2.02 -27.60
N VAL A 84 -10.18 -2.79 -27.89
CA VAL A 84 -10.25 -4.20 -28.25
C VAL A 84 -9.41 -5.02 -27.27
N LEU A 85 -10.03 -6.05 -26.67
CA LEU A 85 -9.39 -7.03 -25.81
C LEU A 85 -9.30 -8.35 -26.57
N LYS A 86 -8.09 -8.91 -26.70
CA LYS A 86 -7.88 -10.26 -27.23
C LYS A 86 -7.53 -11.22 -26.10
N THR A 87 -8.22 -12.34 -26.05
CA THR A 87 -7.93 -13.46 -25.15
C THR A 87 -7.51 -14.68 -25.95
N THR A 88 -7.22 -15.79 -25.27
CA THR A 88 -6.93 -17.08 -25.91
C THR A 88 -8.13 -17.66 -26.66
N GLU A 89 -9.35 -17.31 -26.26
CA GLU A 89 -10.59 -17.89 -26.80
C GLU A 89 -11.37 -16.91 -27.70
N ASN A 90 -11.35 -15.61 -27.37
CA ASN A 90 -12.28 -14.62 -27.91
C ASN A 90 -11.63 -13.24 -28.16
N SER A 91 -12.38 -12.38 -28.84
CA SER A 91 -12.07 -10.95 -28.99
C SER A 91 -13.28 -10.13 -28.59
N TYR A 92 -13.07 -9.16 -27.71
CA TYR A 92 -14.11 -8.26 -27.20
C TYR A 92 -13.83 -6.83 -27.64
N SER A 93 -14.89 -6.05 -27.89
CA SER A 93 -14.79 -4.62 -28.21
C SER A 93 -15.71 -3.82 -27.31
N ALA A 94 -15.22 -2.68 -26.82
CA ALA A 94 -15.97 -1.81 -25.92
C ALA A 94 -15.53 -0.35 -26.08
N ARG A 95 -16.37 0.59 -25.60
CA ARG A 95 -16.01 2.01 -25.55
C ARG A 95 -14.82 2.28 -24.63
N TYR A 96 -14.68 1.50 -23.55
CA TYR A 96 -13.56 1.58 -22.62
C TYR A 96 -13.15 0.19 -22.14
N ILE A 97 -11.85 -0.02 -21.95
CA ILE A 97 -11.30 -1.11 -21.14
C ILE A 97 -10.75 -0.51 -19.85
N PHE A 98 -11.17 -1.06 -18.71
CA PHE A 98 -10.57 -0.78 -17.41
C PHE A 98 -9.59 -1.90 -17.08
N ASN A 99 -8.30 -1.61 -17.12
CA ASN A 99 -7.22 -2.59 -16.99
C ASN A 99 -6.65 -2.62 -15.57
N SER A 100 -6.77 -3.75 -14.88
CA SER A 100 -6.12 -4.00 -13.59
C SER A 100 -5.04 -5.09 -13.66
N THR A 101 -4.53 -5.39 -14.86
CA THR A 101 -3.48 -6.40 -15.10
C THR A 101 -2.10 -5.75 -15.19
N ALA A 102 -1.05 -6.56 -15.36
CA ALA A 102 0.31 -6.07 -15.55
C ALA A 102 0.56 -5.46 -16.94
N LEU A 103 -0.35 -5.58 -17.91
CA LEU A 103 -0.20 -4.94 -19.22
C LEU A 103 -0.06 -3.42 -19.06
N PHE A 104 0.87 -2.83 -19.83
CA PHE A 104 1.25 -1.41 -19.75
C PHE A 104 1.89 -0.97 -18.44
N SER A 105 2.25 -1.90 -17.54
CA SER A 105 3.07 -1.55 -16.38
C SER A 105 4.47 -1.14 -16.85
N PRO A 106 5.09 -0.12 -16.24
CA PRO A 106 6.45 0.25 -16.57
C PRO A 106 7.43 -0.83 -16.12
N GLU A 107 8.65 -0.75 -16.66
CA GLU A 107 9.74 -1.61 -16.22
C GLU A 107 10.19 -1.25 -14.80
N ILE A 108 10.23 -2.27 -13.94
CA ILE A 108 10.67 -2.17 -12.54
C ILE A 108 12.05 -2.80 -12.46
N THR A 109 13.04 -2.01 -12.07
CA THR A 109 14.45 -2.44 -11.96
C THR A 109 15.03 -2.06 -10.60
N GLU A 110 16.17 -2.64 -10.24
CA GLU A 110 16.86 -2.34 -8.99
C GLU A 110 17.37 -0.88 -8.94
N GLU A 111 17.62 -0.27 -10.09
CA GLU A 111 18.08 1.13 -10.18
C GLU A 111 16.95 2.13 -9.96
N ASN A 112 15.70 1.76 -10.27
CA ASN A 112 14.56 2.66 -10.22
C ASN A 112 13.56 2.34 -9.10
N SER A 113 13.72 1.21 -8.41
CA SER A 113 12.74 0.71 -7.44
C SER A 113 13.36 -0.01 -6.26
N LEU A 114 12.71 0.14 -5.12
CA LEU A 114 12.77 -0.84 -4.04
C LEU A 114 11.54 -1.73 -4.10
N LEU A 115 11.62 -2.91 -3.49
CA LEU A 115 10.49 -3.79 -3.26
C LEU A 115 10.08 -3.68 -1.80
N GLN A 116 8.81 -3.36 -1.55
CA GLN A 116 8.15 -3.66 -0.30
C GLN A 116 7.63 -5.09 -0.37
N HIS A 117 8.32 -6.01 0.29
CA HIS A 117 7.91 -7.41 0.31
C HIS A 117 7.73 -7.89 1.74
N PHE A 118 6.82 -8.84 1.90
CA PHE A 118 6.41 -9.28 3.22
C PHE A 118 5.92 -10.72 3.24
N LYS A 119 6.08 -11.34 4.40
CA LYS A 119 5.45 -12.62 4.74
C LYS A 119 4.70 -12.47 6.06
N GLY A 120 3.41 -12.76 6.04
CA GLY A 120 2.51 -12.65 7.19
C GLY A 120 2.01 -14.01 7.66
N TRP A 121 1.96 -14.21 8.98
CA TRP A 121 1.36 -15.37 9.63
C TRP A 121 0.26 -14.93 10.59
N VAL A 122 -0.95 -15.45 10.38
CA VAL A 122 -1.99 -15.38 11.41
C VAL A 122 -1.77 -16.55 12.35
N ILE A 123 -1.41 -16.26 13.58
CA ILE A 123 -1.15 -17.26 14.62
C ILE A 123 -2.22 -17.21 15.70
N GLN A 124 -2.52 -18.37 16.27
CA GLN A 124 -3.35 -18.51 17.47
C GLN A 124 -2.49 -19.06 18.60
N ALA A 125 -2.24 -18.24 19.62
CA ALA A 125 -1.60 -18.65 20.86
C ALA A 125 -2.57 -19.42 21.76
N LYS A 126 -2.04 -20.27 22.65
CA LYS A 126 -2.85 -21.01 23.63
C LYS A 126 -3.42 -20.11 24.73
N GLU A 127 -2.65 -19.10 25.13
CA GLU A 127 -2.95 -18.18 26.22
C GLU A 127 -3.20 -16.76 25.68
N PRO A 128 -3.95 -15.90 26.41
CA PRO A 128 -4.29 -14.55 25.98
C PRO A 128 -3.09 -13.59 26.11
N VAL A 129 -2.13 -13.70 25.20
CA VAL A 129 -0.86 -12.94 25.20
C VAL A 129 -0.91 -11.62 24.44
N PHE A 130 -1.98 -11.35 23.69
CA PHE A 130 -2.13 -10.14 22.88
C PHE A 130 -3.11 -9.13 23.48
N ASN A 131 -2.89 -7.85 23.16
CA ASN A 131 -3.86 -6.78 23.41
C ASN A 131 -4.55 -6.39 22.09
N PRO A 132 -5.83 -6.78 21.86
CA PRO A 132 -6.54 -6.46 20.62
C PRO A 132 -6.85 -4.97 20.43
N LYS A 133 -6.61 -4.12 21.44
CA LYS A 133 -6.87 -2.68 21.34
C LYS A 133 -5.73 -1.90 20.68
N VAL A 134 -4.54 -2.48 20.61
CA VAL A 134 -3.32 -1.79 20.13
C VAL A 134 -2.60 -2.67 19.12
N GLY A 135 -2.44 -2.16 17.90
CA GLY A 135 -1.65 -2.82 16.85
C GLY A 135 -0.20 -2.34 16.86
N ARG A 136 0.77 -3.21 16.69
CA ARG A 136 2.16 -2.81 16.41
C ARG A 136 2.30 -2.53 14.92
N LEU A 137 2.47 -1.25 14.58
CA LEU A 137 2.56 -0.81 13.20
C LEU A 137 3.96 -1.06 12.63
N MET A 138 5.02 -0.68 13.34
CA MET A 138 6.38 -0.92 12.84
C MET A 138 7.30 -1.21 14.01
N ASP A 139 7.86 -2.40 14.03
CA ASP A 139 8.95 -2.77 14.93
C ASP A 139 10.28 -2.86 14.19
N PHE A 140 11.09 -1.82 14.27
CA PHE A 140 12.45 -1.72 13.72
C PHE A 140 13.55 -2.20 14.71
N SER A 141 13.19 -2.93 15.77
CA SER A 141 14.19 -3.52 16.68
C SER A 141 14.96 -4.70 16.07
N LEU A 142 14.49 -5.22 14.92
CA LEU A 142 15.13 -6.31 14.18
C LEU A 142 16.42 -5.88 13.47
N SER A 143 17.17 -6.87 12.98
CA SER A 143 18.31 -6.64 12.07
C SER A 143 17.87 -5.86 10.82
N GLN A 144 18.69 -4.88 10.43
CA GLN A 144 18.51 -4.05 9.23
C GLN A 144 19.46 -4.44 8.10
N GLU A 145 20.04 -5.65 8.16
CA GLU A 145 21.05 -6.15 7.22
C GLU A 145 20.58 -6.12 5.75
N HIS A 146 19.30 -6.44 5.53
CA HIS A 146 18.72 -6.51 4.19
C HIS A 146 18.08 -5.20 3.71
N GLY A 147 18.17 -4.12 4.49
CA GLY A 147 17.45 -2.87 4.24
C GLY A 147 16.55 -2.48 5.40
N ALA A 148 15.56 -1.64 5.13
CA ALA A 148 14.61 -1.22 6.15
C ALA A 148 13.67 -2.38 6.46
N THR A 149 13.83 -2.97 7.64
CA THR A 149 13.17 -4.23 8.02
C THR A 149 12.37 -4.02 9.30
N PHE A 150 11.12 -4.44 9.31
CA PHE A 150 10.27 -4.30 10.48
C PHE A 150 9.20 -5.40 10.58
N MET A 151 8.64 -5.56 11.77
CA MET A 151 7.51 -6.47 12.01
C MET A 151 6.22 -5.68 12.28
N TYR A 152 5.12 -6.10 11.66
CA TYR A 152 3.77 -5.79 12.15
C TYR A 152 3.34 -6.86 13.16
N VAL A 153 2.60 -6.45 14.17
CA VAL A 153 1.83 -7.37 15.03
C VAL A 153 0.44 -6.78 15.21
N LEU A 154 -0.56 -7.37 14.57
CA LEU A 154 -1.92 -6.84 14.54
C LEU A 154 -2.88 -7.84 15.18
N PRO A 155 -3.16 -7.71 16.50
CA PRO A 155 -4.01 -8.65 17.18
C PRO A 155 -5.48 -8.42 16.89
N THR A 156 -6.17 -9.48 16.52
CA THR A 156 -7.63 -9.52 16.27
C THR A 156 -8.39 -9.98 17.51
N SER A 157 -7.72 -10.72 18.41
CA SER A 157 -8.25 -11.15 19.70
C SER A 157 -7.11 -11.23 20.74
N PRO A 158 -7.39 -11.56 22.01
CA PRO A 158 -6.34 -11.82 23.00
C PRO A 158 -5.41 -12.99 22.64
N THR A 159 -5.85 -13.93 21.79
CA THR A 159 -5.09 -15.12 21.42
C THR A 159 -4.68 -15.17 19.95
N GLU A 160 -5.20 -14.27 19.10
CA GLU A 160 -4.93 -14.26 17.66
C GLU A 160 -4.31 -12.95 17.19
N ALA A 161 -3.29 -13.06 16.35
CA ALA A 161 -2.67 -11.91 15.70
C ALA A 161 -2.07 -12.27 14.34
N LEU A 162 -2.10 -11.30 13.42
CA LEU A 162 -1.21 -11.28 12.26
C LEU A 162 0.18 -10.83 12.73
N VAL A 163 1.21 -11.63 12.47
CA VAL A 163 2.61 -11.29 12.63
C VAL A 163 3.25 -11.27 11.24
N GLU A 164 3.70 -10.11 10.79
CA GLU A 164 4.16 -9.92 9.41
C GLU A 164 5.55 -9.29 9.32
N TYR A 165 6.46 -10.02 8.68
CA TYR A 165 7.84 -9.61 8.45
C TYR A 165 7.92 -8.86 7.13
N THR A 166 8.23 -7.57 7.19
CA THR A 166 8.21 -6.66 6.04
C THR A 166 9.58 -6.00 5.83
N LEU A 167 9.97 -5.85 4.57
CA LEU A 167 11.23 -5.22 4.20
C LEU A 167 11.07 -4.26 3.02
N PHE A 168 11.91 -3.23 3.00
CA PHE A 168 12.23 -2.44 1.81
C PHE A 168 13.65 -2.76 1.36
N SER A 169 13.78 -3.47 0.23
CA SER A 169 15.08 -3.85 -0.34
C SER A 169 15.02 -3.92 -1.87
N PRO A 170 16.16 -3.84 -2.57
CA PRO A 170 16.18 -3.98 -4.03
C PRO A 170 15.75 -5.38 -4.49
N ASN A 171 16.10 -6.40 -3.70
CA ASN A 171 15.91 -7.81 -4.03
C ASN A 171 15.08 -8.53 -2.97
N LEU A 172 14.30 -9.53 -3.41
CA LEU A 172 13.62 -10.46 -2.50
C LEU A 172 14.64 -11.31 -1.75
N LEU A 173 14.28 -11.72 -0.53
CA LEU A 173 15.01 -12.76 0.18
C LEU A 173 14.62 -14.16 -0.33
N GLU A 174 15.44 -15.14 0.00
CA GLU A 174 15.06 -16.55 -0.07
C GLU A 174 13.85 -16.84 0.82
N LYS A 175 12.95 -17.72 0.38
CA LYS A 175 11.66 -17.99 1.05
C LYS A 175 11.82 -18.45 2.51
N GLU A 176 12.89 -19.19 2.78
CA GLU A 176 13.22 -19.71 4.10
C GLU A 176 13.60 -18.59 5.08
N ALA A 177 14.24 -17.52 4.60
CA ALA A 177 14.68 -16.41 5.44
C ALA A 177 13.51 -15.71 6.15
N TYR A 178 12.38 -15.51 5.45
CA TYR A 178 11.17 -14.95 6.07
C TYR A 178 10.62 -15.85 7.18
N THR A 179 10.60 -17.15 6.92
CA THR A 179 10.08 -18.15 7.87
C THR A 179 10.95 -18.21 9.13
N VAL A 180 12.28 -18.14 8.98
CA VAL A 180 13.22 -18.07 10.08
C VAL A 180 13.02 -16.78 10.89
N ALA A 181 12.89 -15.63 10.22
CA ALA A 181 12.67 -14.34 10.88
C ALA A 181 11.36 -14.31 11.70
N LEU A 182 10.26 -14.81 11.14
CA LEU A 182 8.97 -14.92 11.83
C LEU A 182 9.05 -15.80 13.07
N LYS A 183 9.59 -17.03 12.94
CA LYS A 183 9.76 -17.95 14.08
C LYS A 183 10.61 -17.33 15.18
N LYS A 184 11.75 -16.73 14.80
CA LYS A 184 12.65 -16.06 15.73
C LYS A 184 11.94 -14.94 16.48
N TYR A 185 11.22 -14.08 15.79
CA TYR A 185 10.51 -12.97 16.42
C TYR A 185 9.37 -13.43 17.34
N ILE A 186 8.59 -14.43 16.92
CA ILE A 186 7.51 -14.99 17.73
C ILE A 186 8.06 -15.60 19.03
N GLN A 187 9.17 -16.34 18.93
CA GLN A 187 9.78 -16.99 20.09
C GLN A 187 10.53 -15.98 20.99
N GLU A 188 11.40 -15.17 20.41
CA GLU A 188 12.34 -14.33 21.18
C GLU A 188 11.75 -12.98 21.58
N THR A 189 10.90 -12.39 20.74
CA THR A 189 10.32 -11.05 21.00
C THR A 189 8.93 -11.15 21.61
N LEU A 190 8.04 -11.97 21.03
CA LEU A 190 6.69 -12.15 21.56
C LEU A 190 6.62 -13.14 22.72
N LYS A 191 7.67 -13.93 22.95
CA LYS A 191 7.75 -14.95 24.01
C LYS A 191 6.65 -16.01 23.91
N ILE A 192 6.27 -16.38 22.67
CA ILE A 192 5.25 -17.39 22.39
C ILE A 192 5.94 -18.68 21.95
N GLU A 193 5.84 -19.72 22.78
CA GLU A 193 6.47 -21.02 22.50
C GLU A 193 5.60 -21.93 21.62
N GLN A 194 4.28 -21.86 21.79
CA GLN A 194 3.33 -22.73 21.11
C GLN A 194 2.18 -21.91 20.51
N TYR A 195 1.95 -22.12 19.22
CA TYR A 195 0.86 -21.51 18.48
C TYR A 195 0.41 -22.41 17.34
N THR A 196 -0.82 -22.22 16.88
CA THR A 196 -1.33 -22.80 15.64
C THR A 196 -1.22 -21.74 14.53
N LEU A 197 -0.69 -22.13 13.37
CA LEU A 197 -0.69 -21.29 12.17
C LEU A 197 -2.06 -21.42 11.49
N LEU A 198 -2.83 -20.33 11.46
CA LEU A 198 -4.17 -20.29 10.86
C LEU A 198 -4.14 -19.86 9.39
N HIS A 199 -3.23 -18.94 9.04
CA HIS A 199 -3.11 -18.40 7.70
C HIS A 199 -1.68 -17.95 7.41
N GLU A 200 -1.27 -18.06 6.15
CA GLU A 200 -0.02 -17.50 5.63
C GLU A 200 -0.33 -16.60 4.42
N GLU A 201 0.35 -15.47 4.37
CA GLU A 201 0.34 -14.59 3.20
C GLU A 201 1.75 -14.14 2.81
N PHE A 202 1.89 -13.82 1.53
CA PHE A 202 3.10 -13.24 0.95
C PHE A 202 2.70 -12.20 -0.08
N GLY A 203 3.41 -11.09 -0.11
CA GLY A 203 3.15 -10.00 -1.05
C GLY A 203 4.42 -9.26 -1.44
N VAL A 204 4.39 -8.67 -2.63
CA VAL A 204 5.45 -7.81 -3.15
C VAL A 204 4.78 -6.60 -3.79
N ILE A 205 5.18 -5.41 -3.36
CA ILE A 205 4.66 -4.13 -3.80
C ILE A 205 5.86 -3.29 -4.27
N PRO A 206 5.91 -2.85 -5.54
CA PRO A 206 6.99 -2.02 -6.02
C PRO A 206 6.91 -0.60 -5.43
N MET A 207 8.02 -0.11 -4.88
CA MET A 207 8.25 1.28 -4.47
C MET A 207 9.13 1.95 -5.53
N SER A 208 8.49 2.47 -6.58
CA SER A 208 9.18 2.80 -7.84
C SER A 208 9.20 4.29 -8.17
N LEU A 209 10.31 4.73 -8.79
CA LEU A 209 10.42 6.01 -9.52
C LEU A 209 9.84 5.95 -10.93
N ALA A 210 9.47 4.75 -11.41
CA ALA A 210 8.90 4.54 -12.72
C ALA A 210 7.54 5.26 -12.86
N ARG A 211 7.20 5.63 -14.09
CA ARG A 211 5.95 6.31 -14.40
C ARG A 211 4.91 5.29 -14.84
N PHE A 212 3.83 5.22 -14.08
CA PHE A 212 2.66 4.44 -14.43
C PHE A 212 1.74 5.30 -15.30
N ASP A 213 1.46 4.81 -16.50
CA ASP A 213 0.51 5.49 -17.37
C ASP A 213 -0.92 5.17 -16.91
N LYS A 214 -1.66 6.21 -16.52
CA LYS A 214 -3.08 6.09 -16.14
C LYS A 214 -3.95 5.75 -17.34
N ASN A 215 -3.57 6.21 -18.53
CA ASN A 215 -4.37 6.09 -19.74
C ASN A 215 -3.44 5.75 -20.93
N PRO A 216 -2.86 4.53 -20.97
CA PRO A 216 -1.87 4.14 -21.97
C PRO A 216 -2.38 4.27 -23.42
N LYS A 217 -3.70 4.17 -23.60
CA LYS A 217 -4.41 4.50 -24.84
C LYS A 217 -5.69 5.24 -24.50
N ARG A 218 -6.25 6.02 -25.45
CA ARG A 218 -7.41 6.91 -25.21
C ARG A 218 -8.62 6.19 -24.60
N ALA A 219 -8.87 4.95 -24.98
CA ALA A 219 -9.99 4.12 -24.50
C ALA A 219 -9.56 3.02 -23.52
N ILE A 220 -8.33 3.04 -23.00
CA ILE A 220 -7.83 2.12 -21.99
C ILE A 220 -7.45 2.91 -20.74
N VAL A 221 -8.11 2.59 -19.62
CA VAL A 221 -7.86 3.22 -18.32
C VAL A 221 -7.24 2.20 -17.40
N ASN A 222 -6.00 2.43 -16.96
CA ASN A 222 -5.35 1.58 -15.99
C ASN A 222 -5.89 1.88 -14.57
N LEU A 223 -6.18 0.82 -13.84
CA LEU A 223 -6.66 0.82 -12.45
C LEU A 223 -5.59 0.20 -11.53
N GLY A 224 -5.75 0.41 -10.22
CA GLY A 224 -4.87 -0.22 -9.22
C GLY A 224 -3.40 0.11 -9.43
N THR A 225 -2.54 -0.88 -9.17
CA THR A 225 -1.09 -0.76 -9.32
C THR A 225 -0.69 -0.33 -10.73
N ALA A 226 -1.30 -0.90 -11.78
CA ALA A 226 -1.01 -0.55 -13.17
C ALA A 226 -1.30 0.92 -13.49
N GLY A 227 -2.28 1.52 -12.81
CA GLY A 227 -2.62 2.94 -12.93
C GLY A 227 -1.82 3.86 -12.01
N GLY A 228 -0.86 3.34 -11.24
CA GLY A 228 -0.11 4.10 -10.26
C GLY A 228 -0.93 4.54 -9.05
N TYR A 229 -2.00 3.80 -8.71
CA TYR A 229 -2.82 4.05 -7.51
C TYR A 229 -2.32 3.27 -6.28
N THR A 230 -1.06 2.90 -6.29
CA THR A 230 -0.32 2.46 -5.11
C THR A 230 0.54 3.63 -4.64
N LYS A 231 0.43 4.01 -3.37
CA LYS A 231 1.32 5.03 -2.80
C LYS A 231 2.74 4.47 -2.71
N ALA A 232 3.60 4.96 -3.59
CA ALA A 232 4.93 4.38 -3.80
C ALA A 232 5.84 4.41 -2.55
N SER A 233 5.58 5.29 -1.58
CA SER A 233 6.35 5.42 -0.34
C SER A 233 5.90 4.53 0.82
N SER A 234 4.72 3.91 0.74
CA SER A 234 4.11 3.18 1.88
C SER A 234 3.33 1.92 1.48
N GLY A 235 3.13 1.68 0.18
CA GLY A 235 2.37 0.55 -0.33
C GLY A 235 0.84 0.69 -0.20
N TYR A 236 0.33 1.77 0.40
CA TYR A 236 -1.11 1.99 0.54
C TYR A 236 -1.78 2.06 -0.84
N THR A 237 -2.63 1.08 -1.12
CA THR A 237 -3.24 0.87 -2.44
C THR A 237 -4.76 0.91 -2.37
N PHE A 238 -5.36 0.20 -1.41
CA PHE A 238 -6.81 0.05 -1.30
C PHE A 238 -7.58 1.39 -1.33
N GLN A 239 -7.25 2.33 -0.45
CA GLN A 239 -7.93 3.63 -0.36
C GLN A 239 -7.77 4.47 -1.64
N PHE A 240 -6.58 4.45 -2.25
CA PHE A 240 -6.31 5.19 -3.48
C PHE A 240 -7.10 4.61 -4.67
N ILE A 241 -7.25 3.28 -4.72
CA ILE A 241 -8.16 2.62 -5.68
C ILE A 241 -9.59 3.09 -5.46
N GLN A 242 -10.09 3.09 -4.22
CA GLN A 242 -11.48 3.49 -3.95
C GLN A 242 -11.76 4.94 -4.37
N LYS A 243 -10.82 5.85 -4.10
CA LYS A 243 -10.91 7.25 -4.53
C LYS A 243 -10.89 7.37 -6.05
N ASN A 244 -9.95 6.70 -6.71
CA ASN A 244 -9.84 6.68 -8.16
C ASN A 244 -11.13 6.15 -8.83
N VAL A 245 -11.65 5.02 -8.37
CA VAL A 245 -12.87 4.42 -8.93
C VAL A 245 -14.08 5.31 -8.69
N ALA A 246 -14.17 6.01 -7.55
CA ALA A 246 -15.24 6.96 -7.30
C ALA A 246 -15.26 8.10 -8.34
N ASP A 247 -14.10 8.70 -8.60
CA ASP A 247 -13.94 9.76 -9.60
C ASP A 247 -14.26 9.27 -11.03
N ILE A 248 -13.83 8.04 -11.39
CA ILE A 248 -14.18 7.41 -12.67
C ILE A 248 -15.70 7.27 -12.81
N VAL A 249 -16.37 6.73 -11.79
CA VAL A 249 -17.82 6.52 -11.81
C VAL A 249 -18.57 7.84 -11.91
N GLU A 250 -18.13 8.90 -11.23
CA GLU A 250 -18.73 10.23 -11.33
C GLU A 250 -18.59 10.82 -12.74
N ASN A 251 -17.41 10.71 -13.35
CA ASN A 251 -17.18 11.15 -14.73
C ASN A 251 -18.09 10.39 -15.71
N LEU A 252 -18.19 9.06 -15.60
CA LEU A 252 -19.05 8.26 -16.45
C LEU A 252 -20.54 8.63 -16.30
N LYS A 253 -21.01 8.83 -15.06
CA LYS A 253 -22.40 9.25 -14.77
C LYS A 253 -22.72 10.63 -15.35
N SER A 254 -21.73 11.52 -15.42
CA SER A 254 -21.87 12.86 -15.99
C SER A 254 -21.56 12.92 -17.50
N GLY A 255 -21.39 11.77 -18.17
CA GLY A 255 -21.09 11.70 -19.60
C GLY A 255 -19.69 12.17 -19.99
N LYS A 256 -18.80 12.38 -19.02
CA LYS A 256 -17.42 12.82 -19.21
C LYS A 256 -16.49 11.62 -19.48
N ASN A 257 -15.29 11.92 -19.99
CA ASN A 257 -14.25 10.92 -20.21
C ASN A 257 -13.75 10.36 -18.85
N PRO A 258 -13.66 9.03 -18.67
CA PRO A 258 -13.13 8.42 -17.45
C PRO A 258 -11.63 8.65 -17.24
N ASN A 259 -10.90 9.09 -18.27
CA ASN A 259 -9.46 9.32 -18.22
C ASN A 259 -9.11 10.36 -17.16
N GLN A 260 -8.27 9.94 -16.22
CA GLN A 260 -7.88 10.80 -15.11
C GLN A 260 -6.64 11.62 -15.45
N ARG A 261 -6.64 12.88 -15.00
CA ARG A 261 -5.47 13.75 -14.99
C ARG A 261 -5.06 14.02 -13.56
N ASN A 262 -3.76 14.14 -13.32
CA ASN A 262 -3.27 14.53 -12.00
C ASN A 262 -3.71 15.96 -11.68
N SER A 263 -4.29 16.15 -10.50
CA SER A 263 -4.41 17.47 -9.90
C SER A 263 -3.04 18.03 -9.51
N LEU A 264 -2.99 19.32 -9.19
CA LEU A 264 -1.77 19.93 -8.61
C LEU A 264 -1.35 19.22 -7.32
N LYS A 265 -2.32 18.83 -6.49
CA LYS A 265 -2.07 18.07 -5.25
C LYS A 265 -1.42 16.73 -5.57
N ASP A 266 -1.97 15.96 -6.50
CA ASP A 266 -1.40 14.64 -6.89
C ASP A 266 0.05 14.78 -7.37
N ASN A 267 0.31 15.81 -8.17
CA ASN A 267 1.64 16.11 -8.70
C ASN A 267 2.66 16.49 -7.60
N ILE A 268 2.21 17.08 -6.49
CA ILE A 268 3.03 17.39 -5.31
C ILE A 268 3.33 16.12 -4.52
N TYR A 269 2.33 15.28 -4.22
CA TYR A 269 2.57 14.02 -3.48
C TYR A 269 3.39 13.02 -4.28
N GLN A 270 3.22 12.94 -5.60
CA GLN A 270 4.11 12.15 -6.44
C GLN A 270 5.55 12.63 -6.35
N TRP A 271 5.79 13.94 -6.22
CA TRP A 271 7.12 14.47 -5.99
C TRP A 271 7.66 14.11 -4.60
N TYR A 272 6.83 14.17 -3.56
CA TYR A 272 7.22 13.72 -2.21
C TYR A 272 7.60 12.25 -2.19
N ASP A 273 6.78 11.39 -2.80
CA ASP A 273 7.01 9.94 -2.86
C ASP A 273 8.30 9.63 -3.61
N ARG A 274 8.52 10.26 -4.78
CA ARG A 274 9.77 10.12 -5.54
C ARG A 274 10.99 10.61 -4.76
N THR A 275 10.86 11.69 -4.02
CA THR A 275 11.95 12.23 -3.19
C THR A 275 12.36 11.23 -2.11
N LEU A 276 11.40 10.65 -1.40
CA LEU A 276 11.67 9.63 -0.39
C LEU A 276 12.29 8.37 -1.01
N ILE A 277 11.75 7.88 -2.12
CA ILE A 277 12.30 6.70 -2.81
C ILE A 277 13.74 6.95 -3.26
N ASP A 278 14.04 8.13 -3.82
CA ASP A 278 15.40 8.51 -4.21
C ASP A 278 16.36 8.55 -3.01
N VAL A 279 15.92 9.11 -1.86
CA VAL A 279 16.72 9.10 -0.61
C VAL A 279 17.08 7.67 -0.18
N LEU A 280 16.12 6.74 -0.26
CA LEU A 280 16.33 5.34 0.12
C LEU A 280 17.21 4.59 -0.89
N LEU A 281 16.93 4.74 -2.19
CA LEU A 281 17.71 4.11 -3.28
C LEU A 281 19.17 4.55 -3.27
N THR A 282 19.40 5.86 -3.10
CA THR A 282 20.75 6.44 -3.05
C THR A 282 21.42 6.27 -1.68
N LYS A 283 20.75 5.59 -0.73
CA LYS A 283 21.23 5.33 0.63
C LYS A 283 21.68 6.60 1.38
N LYS A 284 21.12 7.76 1.03
CA LYS A 284 21.40 9.03 1.72
C LYS A 284 20.91 8.98 3.18
N LEU A 285 19.84 8.22 3.43
CA LEU A 285 19.36 7.81 4.74
C LEU A 285 18.80 6.40 4.66
N THR A 286 18.87 5.66 5.77
CA THR A 286 18.19 4.36 5.89
C THR A 286 16.69 4.56 6.15
N GLY A 287 15.87 3.58 5.77
CA GLY A 287 14.43 3.65 6.07
C GLY A 287 14.17 3.72 7.58
N LYS A 288 14.90 2.94 8.40
CA LYS A 288 14.79 3.00 9.86
C LYS A 288 15.00 4.43 10.39
N GLU A 289 16.02 5.15 9.94
CA GLU A 289 16.26 6.53 10.35
C GLU A 289 15.12 7.47 9.95
N VAL A 290 14.62 7.35 8.73
CA VAL A 290 13.51 8.16 8.21
C VAL A 290 12.25 7.93 9.05
N PHE A 291 11.80 6.68 9.20
CA PHE A 291 10.57 6.37 9.93
C PHE A 291 10.72 6.68 11.42
N ALA A 292 11.83 6.32 12.06
CA ALA A 292 12.06 6.63 13.47
C ALA A 292 11.98 8.14 13.72
N THR A 293 12.63 8.94 12.88
CA THR A 293 12.62 10.41 13.01
C THR A 293 11.20 10.97 12.90
N ILE A 294 10.42 10.51 11.91
CA ILE A 294 9.05 10.99 11.67
C ILE A 294 8.15 10.60 12.85
N PHE A 295 8.12 9.32 13.25
CA PHE A 295 7.25 8.85 14.33
C PHE A 295 7.64 9.38 15.72
N GLN A 296 8.92 9.72 15.94
CA GLN A 296 9.36 10.40 17.15
C GLN A 296 8.83 11.84 17.22
N LYS A 297 9.01 12.62 16.14
CA LYS A 297 8.83 14.07 16.16
C LYS A 297 7.45 14.56 15.70
N VAL A 298 6.71 13.76 14.94
CA VAL A 298 5.44 14.16 14.33
C VAL A 298 4.27 13.39 14.96
N PRO A 299 3.13 14.04 15.27
CA PRO A 299 1.92 13.34 15.71
C PRO A 299 1.43 12.34 14.65
N ALA A 300 0.96 11.17 15.09
CA ALA A 300 0.53 10.10 14.20
C ALA A 300 -0.59 10.55 13.26
N GLU A 301 -1.57 11.31 13.75
CA GLU A 301 -2.65 11.88 12.94
C GLU A 301 -2.12 12.65 11.70
N LYS A 302 -1.04 13.42 11.83
CA LYS A 302 -0.44 14.17 10.71
C LYS A 302 0.31 13.25 9.75
N ILE A 303 1.01 12.24 10.27
CA ILE A 303 1.69 11.23 9.46
C ILE A 303 0.65 10.47 8.63
N LEU A 304 -0.44 10.06 9.26
CA LEU A 304 -1.56 9.36 8.62
C LEU A 304 -2.24 10.20 7.55
N ALA A 305 -2.50 11.49 7.84
CA ALA A 305 -3.03 12.42 6.85
C ALA A 305 -2.09 12.56 5.64
N PHE A 306 -0.79 12.62 5.87
CA PHE A 306 0.22 12.67 4.80
C PHE A 306 0.25 11.39 3.97
N LEU A 307 0.19 10.23 4.63
CA LEU A 307 0.13 8.94 3.95
C LEU A 307 -1.16 8.78 3.11
N GLY A 308 -2.27 9.39 3.51
CA GLY A 308 -3.52 9.42 2.75
C GLY A 308 -3.59 10.48 1.63
N ASN A 309 -2.56 11.31 1.45
CA ASN A 309 -2.59 12.54 0.64
C ASN A 309 -3.73 13.50 1.06
N GLU A 310 -4.05 13.54 2.36
CA GLU A 310 -5.12 14.33 2.99
C GLU A 310 -4.58 15.48 3.85
N SER A 311 -3.27 15.53 4.12
CA SER A 311 -2.61 16.60 4.89
C SER A 311 -2.71 17.98 4.23
N SER A 312 -2.52 19.01 5.06
CA SER A 312 -2.33 20.41 4.63
C SER A 312 -0.87 20.69 4.28
N LEU A 313 -0.60 21.72 3.48
CA LEU A 313 0.78 22.12 3.15
C LEU A 313 1.62 22.48 4.40
N VAL A 314 0.97 22.94 5.47
CA VAL A 314 1.62 23.24 6.76
C VAL A 314 2.04 21.95 7.47
N ASP A 315 1.21 20.92 7.40
CA ASP A 315 1.55 19.60 7.95
C ASP A 315 2.64 18.91 7.12
N ASP A 316 2.58 19.04 5.79
CA ASP A 316 3.62 18.55 4.88
C ASP A 316 4.98 19.17 5.25
N PHE A 317 5.02 20.49 5.45
CA PHE A 317 6.23 21.19 5.88
C PHE A 317 6.70 20.76 7.28
N THR A 318 5.77 20.49 8.20
CA THR A 318 6.10 19.98 9.54
C THR A 318 6.81 18.62 9.46
N ILE A 319 6.34 17.74 8.57
CA ILE A 319 6.98 16.43 8.32
C ILE A 319 8.36 16.63 7.70
N MET A 320 8.49 17.46 6.67
CA MET A 320 9.79 17.73 6.03
C MET A 320 10.81 18.31 7.01
N LYS A 321 10.40 19.24 7.87
CA LYS A 321 11.27 19.87 8.88
C LYS A 321 11.76 18.88 9.95
N SER A 322 11.04 17.77 10.15
CA SER A 322 11.45 16.74 11.11
C SER A 322 12.69 15.96 10.64
N LEU A 323 12.90 15.89 9.32
CA LEU A 323 13.92 15.09 8.64
C LEU A 323 15.20 15.89 8.34
N PRO A 324 16.35 15.22 8.15
CA PRO A 324 17.59 15.89 7.74
C PRO A 324 17.44 16.61 6.39
N LEU A 325 17.72 17.91 6.36
CA LEU A 325 17.44 18.75 5.19
C LEU A 325 18.25 18.34 3.94
N LEU A 326 19.54 18.06 4.09
CA LEU A 326 20.45 17.87 2.95
C LEU A 326 20.10 16.64 2.08
N PRO A 327 19.86 15.43 2.64
CA PRO A 327 19.38 14.28 1.87
C PRO A 327 18.13 14.58 1.06
N PHE A 328 17.11 15.16 1.68
CA PHE A 328 15.81 15.40 1.05
C PHE A 328 15.84 16.55 0.05
N LEU A 329 16.64 17.60 0.29
CA LEU A 329 16.77 18.71 -0.66
C LEU A 329 17.46 18.27 -1.95
N THR A 330 18.56 17.51 -1.85
CA THR A 330 19.30 17.03 -3.03
C THR A 330 18.45 16.09 -3.87
N SER A 331 17.81 15.10 -3.25
CA SER A 331 16.83 14.22 -3.91
C SER A 331 15.63 14.98 -4.48
N GLY A 332 15.11 15.95 -3.73
CA GLY A 332 13.96 16.74 -4.15
C GLY A 332 14.24 17.53 -5.44
N ILE A 333 15.38 18.20 -5.52
CA ILE A 333 15.81 18.94 -6.73
C ILE A 333 15.98 17.98 -7.91
N GLN A 334 16.63 16.84 -7.71
CA GLN A 334 16.81 15.81 -8.74
C GLN A 334 15.46 15.33 -9.30
N GLN A 335 14.48 15.09 -8.43
CA GLN A 335 13.17 14.59 -8.83
C GLN A 335 12.23 15.67 -9.40
N LEU A 336 12.54 16.97 -9.25
CA LEU A 336 11.85 18.06 -9.97
C LEU A 336 12.21 18.08 -11.46
N GLY A 337 13.48 17.85 -11.79
CA GLY A 337 14.00 17.84 -13.16
C GLY A 337 13.59 16.60 -13.96
N ALA A 338 13.36 15.48 -13.27
CA ALA A 338 12.93 14.21 -13.85
C ALA A 338 11.48 14.21 -14.38
N ARG A 339 10.80 15.36 -14.49
CA ARG A 339 9.50 15.54 -15.18
C ARG A 339 9.59 15.60 -16.71
N LYS A 340 10.80 15.75 -17.29
CA LYS A 340 10.97 16.03 -18.73
C LYS A 340 11.52 14.88 -19.60
N SER A 341 11.95 13.77 -19.01
CA SER A 341 12.33 12.55 -19.77
C SER A 341 11.17 11.59 -19.88
#